data_AF-F9HLV4-F1
#
_entry.id   AF-F9HLV4-F1
#
_cell.length_a   1.000
_cell.length_b   1.000
_cell.length_c   1.000
_cell.angle_alpha   90.00
_cell.angle_beta   90.00
_cell.angle_gamma   90.00
#
_symmetry.space_group_name_H-M   'P 1'
#
loop_
_entity.id
_entity.type
_entity.pdbx_description
1 polymer ?
#
loop_
_entity_poly.entity_id
_entity_poly.type
_entity_poly.pdbx_seq_one_letter_code
_entity_poly.pdbx_strand_id
1 'polypeptide(L)'
;LDDANSENQDVQKRYEKYAVAQAWLTDNALTIPVMASPKETAVSYVSKVLPFSSSYSVAGLKGENSGYLKYTEVGEKAITKEEYEKAREKWLKEKAESNEKAQKELASHVK
;
A
#
# COMPACT_ATOMS: atom_id res chain seq x y z
N LEU A 1 -10.68 -17.29 -20.96
CA LEU A 1 -9.94 -16.35 -21.82
C LEU A 1 -10.38 -16.47 -23.27
N ASP A 2 -10.37 -17.68 -23.84
CA ASP A 2 -10.75 -17.91 -25.25
C ASP A 2 -12.16 -17.40 -25.61
N ASP A 3 -13.13 -17.55 -24.71
CA ASP A 3 -14.50 -17.03 -24.90
C ASP A 3 -14.58 -15.50 -24.88
N ALA A 4 -13.69 -14.82 -24.15
CA ALA A 4 -13.58 -13.36 -24.19
C ALA A 4 -12.84 -12.89 -25.46
N ASN A 5 -11.82 -13.64 -25.89
CA ASN A 5 -11.05 -13.35 -27.10
C ASN A 5 -11.86 -13.55 -28.39
N SER A 6 -12.85 -14.45 -28.38
CA SER A 6 -13.73 -14.69 -29.52
C SER A 6 -14.84 -13.64 -29.67
N GLU A 7 -15.16 -12.89 -28.62
CA GLU A 7 -16.16 -11.81 -28.64
C GLU A 7 -15.58 -10.53 -29.27
N ASN A 8 -15.89 -10.29 -30.54
CA ASN A 8 -15.34 -9.17 -31.30
C ASN A 8 -16.37 -8.11 -31.69
N GLN A 9 -17.65 -8.34 -31.40
CA GLN A 9 -18.74 -7.45 -31.82
C GLN A 9 -19.27 -6.60 -30.68
N ASP A 10 -19.35 -7.16 -29.47
CA ASP A 10 -19.82 -6.46 -28.29
C ASP A 10 -18.68 -6.25 -27.27
N VAL A 11 -18.21 -5.01 -27.20
CA VAL A 11 -17.12 -4.61 -26.29
C VAL A 11 -17.55 -4.74 -24.82
N GLN A 12 -18.81 -4.43 -24.51
CA GLN A 12 -19.30 -4.45 -23.14
C GLN A 12 -19.40 -5.91 -22.65
N LYS A 13 -19.96 -6.78 -23.47
CA LYS A 13 -20.03 -8.22 -23.22
C LYS A 13 -18.65 -8.87 -23.16
N ARG A 14 -17.70 -8.43 -23.99
CA ARG A 14 -16.31 -8.87 -23.90
C ARG A 14 -15.69 -8.53 -22.53
N TYR A 15 -15.93 -7.33 -22.01
CA TYR A 15 -15.41 -6.95 -20.69
C TYR A 15 -16.03 -7.76 -19.55
N GLU A 16 -17.32 -8.08 -19.61
CA GLU A 16 -17.95 -8.98 -18.63
C GLU A 16 -17.28 -10.37 -18.62
N LYS A 17 -17.00 -10.93 -19.81
CA LYS A 17 -16.29 -12.22 -19.92
C LYS A 17 -14.86 -12.16 -19.37
N TYR A 18 -14.15 -11.05 -19.58
CA TYR A 18 -12.83 -10.83 -18.96
C TYR A 18 -12.93 -10.72 -17.44
N ALA A 19 -13.95 -10.04 -16.91
CA ALA A 19 -14.17 -9.92 -15.48
C ALA A 19 -14.42 -11.30 -14.83
N VAL A 20 -15.20 -12.17 -15.49
CA VAL A 20 -15.41 -13.56 -15.03
C VAL A 20 -14.11 -14.36 -15.02
N ALA A 21 -13.31 -14.26 -16.09
CA ALA A 21 -12.01 -14.93 -16.13
C ALA A 21 -11.04 -14.42 -15.05
N GLN A 22 -11.03 -13.11 -14.80
CA GLN A 22 -10.22 -12.48 -13.75
C GLN A 22 -10.68 -12.90 -12.35
N ALA A 23 -11.98 -12.98 -12.11
CA ALA A 23 -12.55 -13.46 -10.86
C ALA A 23 -12.12 -14.92 -10.61
N TRP A 24 -12.23 -15.80 -11.61
CA TRP A 24 -11.78 -17.19 -11.49
C TRP A 24 -10.29 -17.29 -11.13
N LEU A 25 -9.41 -16.50 -11.77
CA LEU A 25 -7.99 -16.47 -11.44
C LEU A 25 -7.72 -16.01 -10.00
N THR A 26 -8.50 -15.03 -9.53
CA THR A 26 -8.40 -14.47 -8.17
C THR A 26 -8.91 -15.47 -7.12
N ASP A 27 -10.07 -16.10 -7.37
CA ASP A 27 -10.69 -17.09 -6.48
C ASP A 27 -9.84 -18.35 -6.31
N ASN A 28 -9.14 -18.75 -7.38
CA ASN A 28 -8.22 -19.89 -7.34
C ASN A 28 -6.82 -19.51 -6.83
N ALA A 29 -6.62 -18.26 -6.38
CA ALA A 29 -5.35 -17.71 -5.91
C ALA A 29 -4.16 -17.95 -6.88
N LEU A 30 -4.44 -18.14 -8.17
CA LEU A 30 -3.42 -18.45 -9.17
C LEU A 30 -2.51 -17.23 -9.42
N THR A 31 -3.09 -16.04 -9.28
CA THR A 31 -2.38 -14.76 -9.29
C THR A 31 -3.02 -13.84 -8.25
N ILE A 32 -2.29 -13.50 -7.20
CA ILE A 32 -2.69 -12.42 -6.28
C ILE A 32 -1.92 -11.17 -6.72
N PRO A 33 -2.57 -10.16 -7.32
CA PRO A 33 -1.91 -8.90 -7.58
C PRO A 33 -1.55 -8.28 -6.23
N VAL A 34 -0.28 -8.34 -5.87
CA VAL A 34 0.22 -7.85 -4.58
C VAL A 34 0.30 -6.33 -4.54
N MET A 35 0.18 -5.63 -5.67
CA MET A 35 0.30 -4.18 -5.77
C MET A 35 -0.50 -3.65 -6.97
N ALA A 36 -1.39 -2.69 -6.74
CA ALA A 36 -2.02 -1.90 -7.78
C ALA A 36 -1.63 -0.42 -7.59
N SER A 37 -0.66 0.07 -8.37
CA SER A 37 0.04 1.39 -8.26
C SER A 37 1.29 1.38 -7.36
N PRO A 38 2.21 2.37 -7.40
CA PRO A 38 3.34 2.46 -6.48
C PRO A 38 2.92 2.29 -5.03
N LYS A 39 3.76 1.67 -4.18
CA LYS A 39 3.43 1.35 -2.78
C LYS A 39 2.91 2.55 -1.99
N GLU A 40 3.32 3.77 -2.35
CA GLU A 40 2.87 5.00 -1.70
C GLU A 40 1.46 5.46 -2.11
N THR A 41 0.95 5.01 -3.26
CA THR A 41 -0.38 5.38 -3.81
C THR A 41 -1.30 4.19 -4.04
N ALA A 42 -0.83 2.97 -3.80
CA ALA A 42 -1.59 1.75 -3.96
C ALA A 42 -2.75 1.68 -2.97
N VAL A 43 -3.96 1.63 -3.51
CA VAL A 43 -5.20 1.40 -2.74
C VAL A 43 -5.28 -0.06 -2.26
N SER A 44 -4.54 -0.96 -2.93
CA SER A 44 -4.49 -2.40 -2.63
C SER A 44 -3.04 -2.90 -2.70
N TYR A 45 -2.48 -3.30 -1.55
CA TYR A 45 -1.18 -3.97 -1.44
C TYR A 45 -1.26 -5.11 -0.41
N VAL A 46 -0.82 -6.32 -0.76
CA VAL A 46 -0.77 -7.46 0.17
C VAL A 46 0.62 -7.50 0.80
N SER A 47 0.70 -7.23 2.09
CA SER A 47 1.95 -7.10 2.84
C SER A 47 1.94 -7.94 4.10
N LYS A 48 3.12 -8.46 4.48
CA LYS A 48 3.41 -8.84 5.86
C LYS A 48 4.17 -7.78 6.64
N VAL A 49 4.66 -6.74 5.97
CA VAL A 49 5.33 -5.60 6.60
C VAL A 49 4.32 -4.81 7.40
N LEU A 50 4.61 -4.57 8.68
CA LEU A 50 3.77 -3.75 9.55
C LEU A 50 3.72 -2.31 9.00
N PRO A 51 2.52 -1.75 8.80
CA PRO A 51 2.38 -0.40 8.24
C PRO A 51 3.09 0.64 9.12
N PHE A 52 3.73 1.62 8.47
CA PHE A 52 4.38 2.77 9.12
C PHE A 52 5.53 2.46 10.10
N SER A 53 6.04 1.22 10.11
CA SER A 53 7.19 0.82 10.93
C SER A 53 8.54 1.30 10.37
N SER A 54 8.65 1.36 9.03
CA SER A 54 9.88 1.74 8.33
C SER A 54 10.23 3.22 8.49
N SER A 55 11.52 3.52 8.33
CA SER A 55 12.02 4.90 8.23
C SER A 55 11.34 5.66 7.07
N TYR A 56 10.70 6.80 7.38
CA TYR A 56 10.13 7.71 6.38
C TYR A 56 11.09 8.85 6.08
N SER A 57 11.35 9.10 4.80
CA SER A 57 12.07 10.29 4.36
C SER A 57 11.53 10.77 3.01
N VAL A 58 11.27 12.07 2.90
CA VAL A 58 10.85 12.72 1.65
C VAL A 58 12.03 13.08 0.75
N ALA A 59 13.27 13.02 1.26
CA ALA A 59 14.48 13.31 0.51
C ALA A 59 15.70 12.53 1.05
N GLY A 60 16.67 12.27 0.17
CA GLY A 60 17.94 11.62 0.52
C GLY A 60 17.87 10.08 0.62
N LEU A 61 19.03 9.46 0.86
CA LEU A 61 19.21 8.01 0.81
C LEU A 61 18.63 7.24 2.01
N LYS A 62 17.98 7.91 2.97
CA LYS A 62 17.51 7.26 4.22
C LYS A 62 16.05 6.77 4.17
N GLY A 63 15.40 6.84 3.00
CA GLY A 63 14.03 6.37 2.81
C GLY A 63 13.97 4.88 2.41
N GLU A 64 12.78 4.29 2.54
CA GLU A 64 12.52 2.89 2.18
C GLU A 64 12.94 2.57 0.73
N ASN A 65 12.68 3.48 -0.21
CA ASN A 65 13.03 3.33 -1.64
C ASN A 65 14.55 3.29 -1.92
N SER A 66 15.37 3.63 -0.93
CA SER A 66 16.83 3.53 -1.01
C SER A 66 17.38 2.22 -0.44
N GLY A 67 16.51 1.25 -0.14
CA GLY A 67 16.88 -0.06 0.42
C GLY A 67 17.15 -0.05 1.93
N TYR A 68 16.85 1.06 2.61
CA TYR A 68 17.01 1.16 4.06
C TYR A 68 15.79 0.57 4.78
N LEU A 69 15.97 -0.65 5.30
CA LEU A 69 14.94 -1.41 6.02
C LEU A 69 15.00 -1.20 7.54
N LYS A 70 15.65 -0.13 8.00
CA LYS A 70 15.77 0.13 9.43
C LYS A 70 14.39 0.46 10.01
N TYR A 71 14.07 -0.19 11.14
CA TYR A 71 12.77 -0.17 11.83
C TYR A 71 11.63 -0.89 11.10
N THR A 72 11.88 -1.43 9.90
CA THR A 72 10.88 -2.22 9.19
C THR A 72 10.60 -3.51 9.96
N GLU A 73 9.36 -3.65 10.43
CA GLU A 73 8.89 -4.85 11.12
C GLU A 73 8.09 -5.72 10.16
N VAL A 74 8.31 -7.03 10.21
CA VAL A 74 7.63 -8.01 9.35
C VAL A 74 6.89 -9.01 10.22
N GLY A 75 5.57 -9.10 10.05
CA GLY A 75 4.72 -10.05 10.75
C GLY A 75 4.67 -11.42 10.06
N GLU A 76 4.03 -12.39 10.73
CA GLU A 76 3.86 -13.74 10.21
C GLU A 76 2.73 -13.84 9.17
N LYS A 77 1.66 -13.05 9.37
CA LYS A 77 0.44 -13.03 8.55
C LYS A 77 0.36 -11.77 7.71
N ALA A 78 -0.42 -11.83 6.64
CA ALA A 78 -0.73 -10.65 5.85
C ALA A 78 -1.58 -9.67 6.67
N ILE A 79 -1.31 -8.38 6.51
CA ILE A 79 -2.02 -7.30 7.18
C ILE A 79 -3.43 -7.19 6.58
N THR A 80 -4.44 -7.17 7.45
CA THR A 80 -5.83 -6.94 7.08
C THR A 80 -6.12 -5.44 6.90
N LYS A 81 -7.21 -5.12 6.22
CA LYS A 81 -7.65 -3.73 6.04
C LYS A 81 -7.85 -3.00 7.38
N GLU A 82 -8.51 -3.65 8.35
CA GLU A 82 -8.78 -3.07 9.66
C GLU A 82 -7.49 -2.78 10.45
N GLU A 83 -6.50 -3.69 10.38
CA GLU A 83 -5.19 -3.50 11.00
C GLU A 83 -4.44 -2.32 10.37
N TYR A 84 -4.50 -2.19 9.04
CA TYR A 84 -3.91 -1.06 8.33
C TYR A 84 -4.57 0.27 8.72
N GLU A 85 -5.90 0.35 8.75
CA GLU A 85 -6.64 1.57 9.08
C GLU A 85 -6.32 2.02 10.52
N LYS A 86 -6.32 1.09 11.48
CA LYS A 86 -5.91 1.38 12.88
C LYS A 86 -4.47 1.88 12.97
N ALA A 87 -3.53 1.24 12.26
CA ALA A 87 -2.14 1.67 12.22
C ALA A 87 -2.01 3.08 11.62
N ARG A 88 -2.81 3.39 10.58
CA ARG A 88 -2.81 4.70 9.91
C ARG A 88 -3.34 5.80 10.82
N GLU A 89 -4.43 5.56 11.53
CA GLU A 89 -4.99 6.53 12.48
C GLU A 89 -3.99 6.85 13.60
N LYS A 90 -3.38 5.80 14.18
CA LYS A 90 -2.32 5.96 15.19
C LYS A 90 -1.15 6.78 14.64
N TRP A 91 -0.65 6.42 13.45
CA TRP A 91 0.47 7.13 12.83
C TRP A 91 0.15 8.59 12.53
N LEU A 92 -1.06 8.91 12.06
CA LEU A 92 -1.46 10.30 11.82
C LEU A 92 -1.48 11.14 13.10
N LYS A 93 -1.93 10.56 14.22
CA LYS A 93 -1.92 11.23 15.53
C LYS A 93 -0.49 11.47 16.02
N GLU A 94 0.35 10.43 16.02
CA GLU A 94 1.76 10.55 16.43
C GLU A 94 2.53 11.53 15.56
N LYS A 95 2.26 11.53 14.25
CA LYS A 95 2.85 12.49 13.31
C LYS A 95 2.44 13.92 13.62
N ALA A 96 1.18 14.18 13.94
CA ALA A 96 0.71 15.51 14.31
C ALA A 96 1.40 16.01 15.58
N GLU A 97 1.46 15.16 16.62
CA GLU A 97 2.15 15.47 17.89
C GLU A 97 3.65 15.72 17.70
N SER A 98 4.32 14.86 16.91
CA SER A 98 5.74 15.01 16.57
C SER A 98 6.01 16.30 15.80
N ASN A 99 5.16 16.65 14.83
CA ASN A 99 5.31 17.86 14.04
C ASN A 99 5.10 19.12 14.89
N GLU A 100 4.10 19.13 15.78
CA GLU A 100 3.87 20.24 16.69
C GLU A 100 5.07 20.44 17.63
N LYS A 101 5.61 19.36 18.18
CA LYS A 101 6.82 19.41 19.01
C LYS A 101 8.01 19.98 18.23
N ALA A 102 8.26 19.47 17.02
CA ALA A 102 9.35 19.95 16.18
C ALA A 102 9.20 21.44 15.82
N GLN A 103 7.98 21.91 15.56
CA GLN A 103 7.70 23.33 15.32
C GLN A 103 7.98 24.19 16.56
N LYS A 104 7.59 23.74 17.75
CA LYS A 104 7.88 24.45 19.02
C LYS A 104 9.38 24.51 19.31
N GLU A 105 10.10 23.40 19.12
CA GLU A 105 11.55 23.33 19.30
C GLU A 105 12.29 24.20 18.27
N LEU A 106 11.83 24.22 17.01
CA LEU A 106 12.40 25.11 15.99
C LEU A 106 12.20 26.58 16.38
N ALA A 107 11.01 26.96 16.82
CA ALA A 107 10.70 28.32 17.24
C ALA A 107 11.52 28.76 18.47
N SER A 108 11.87 27.85 19.37
CA SER A 108 12.72 28.15 20.53
C SER A 108 14.22 28.11 20.22
N HIS A 109 14.62 27.41 19.15
CA HIS A 109 16.00 27.30 18.70
C HIS A 109 16.45 28.45 17.81
N VAL A 110 15.54 29.07 17.04
CA VAL A 110 15.82 30.30 16.29
C VAL A 110 15.78 31.48 17.25
N LYS A 111 16.95 31.84 17.77
CA LYS A 111 17.25 33.12 18.42
C LYS A 111 18.24 33.91 17.59
#